data_AF-A0A4U6C839-F1
#
_entry.id   AF-A0A4U6C839-F1
#
_cell.length_a   1.000
_cell.length_b   1.000
_cell.length_c   1.000
_cell.angle_alpha   90.00
_cell.angle_beta   90.00
_cell.angle_gamma   90.00
#
_symmetry.space_group_name_H-M   'P 1'
#
loop_
_entity.id
_entity.type
_entity.pdbx_description
1 polymer ?
#
loop_
_entity_poly.entity_id
_entity_poly.type
_entity_poly.pdbx_seq_one_letter_code
_entity_poly.pdbx_strand_id
1 'polypeptide(L)'
;MIQSALLFVLGFLCAGFIAVAVAPAIWRRAVALTRKRVEASMPLTLGEIQASKDALRAEYAMTVRRLEISVKDLKEKSARQLAEFNSTHVEMKQLTRERDELAAELAELRARDEGLVSQLSGAGEEAEGLRKQVSDARTQVDERTGELEKLEQLYDEASLASSSHQIELAARDAEIDKLTTNLAAMRNQRKDADRQVQELTADNKAALDAVKSERKRAAELERKLDGMISQIADLEERLERRENELSRLRESAGGDDGELDAQKDDDAAGRRKGKASTKEEKERERLRDRLTKLTRENKRLRERVVRKGGGAAKDAGRSAPDDALLREQIHQLAAEVVKMTAALEGPDSPVLKALQAPGGGEEQSAAARPQSLADRVRALQAASEPKK
;
A
#
# COMPACT_ATOMS: atom_id res chain seq x y z
N MET A 1 -83.36 182.32 19.07
CA MET A 1 -82.82 180.95 18.88
C MET A 1 -81.47 180.72 19.59
N ILE A 2 -80.71 181.77 19.96
CA ILE A 2 -79.42 181.64 20.66
C ILE A 2 -79.56 181.29 22.16
N GLN A 3 -80.61 181.76 22.84
CA GLN A 3 -80.86 181.46 24.27
C GLN A 3 -81.14 179.96 24.53
N SER A 4 -81.85 179.30 23.62
CA SER A 4 -82.14 177.85 23.68
C SER A 4 -80.86 177.03 23.53
N ALA A 5 -79.94 177.48 22.67
CA ALA A 5 -78.65 176.83 22.45
C ALA A 5 -77.72 176.96 23.68
N LEU A 6 -77.69 178.13 24.34
CA LEU A 6 -76.87 178.36 25.54
C LEU A 6 -77.32 177.51 26.74
N LEU A 7 -78.63 177.40 26.99
CA LEU A 7 -79.16 176.52 28.04
C LEU A 7 -78.90 175.04 27.74
N PHE A 8 -78.94 174.64 26.46
CA PHE A 8 -78.59 173.28 26.05
C PHE A 8 -77.11 172.98 26.26
N VAL A 9 -76.21 173.90 25.90
CA VAL A 9 -74.76 173.76 26.12
C VAL A 9 -74.44 173.75 27.61
N LEU A 10 -75.05 174.62 28.42
CA LEU A 10 -74.84 174.65 29.87
C LEU A 10 -75.37 173.38 30.55
N GLY A 11 -76.56 172.90 30.15
CA GLY A 11 -77.12 171.63 30.63
C GLY A 11 -76.23 170.44 30.26
N PHE A 12 -75.68 170.42 29.04
CA PHE A 12 -74.72 169.40 28.61
C PHE A 12 -73.41 169.46 29.41
N LEU A 13 -72.90 170.67 29.69
CA LEU A 13 -71.69 170.85 30.48
C LEU A 13 -71.89 170.40 31.94
N CYS A 14 -73.04 170.71 32.54
CA CYS A 14 -73.40 170.25 33.88
C CYS A 14 -73.56 168.72 33.94
N ALA A 15 -74.23 168.12 32.95
CA ALA A 15 -74.35 166.66 32.85
C ALA A 15 -72.98 166.00 32.65
N GLY A 16 -72.11 166.58 31.82
CA GLY A 16 -70.74 166.14 31.62
C GLY A 16 -69.92 166.22 32.91
N PHE A 17 -70.06 167.30 33.69
CA PHE A 17 -69.35 167.46 34.95
C PHE A 17 -69.77 166.43 36.00
N ILE A 18 -71.08 166.15 36.10
CA ILE A 18 -71.60 165.09 36.99
C ILE A 18 -71.14 163.71 36.51
N ALA A 19 -71.15 163.45 35.21
CA ALA A 19 -70.65 162.20 34.64
C ALA A 19 -69.17 161.98 34.97
N VAL A 20 -68.33 163.01 34.86
CA VAL A 20 -66.91 162.96 35.21
C VAL A 20 -66.69 162.81 36.72
N ALA A 21 -67.54 163.40 37.57
CA ALA A 21 -67.45 163.24 39.02
C ALA A 21 -67.82 161.83 39.49
N VAL A 22 -68.81 161.19 38.84
CA VAL A 22 -69.31 159.86 39.23
C VAL A 22 -68.56 158.71 38.54
N ALA A 23 -67.98 158.94 37.36
CA ALA A 23 -67.23 157.93 36.60
C ALA A 23 -66.11 157.23 37.41
N PRO A 24 -65.27 157.94 38.22
CA PRO A 24 -64.25 157.29 39.04
C PRO A 24 -64.84 156.34 40.09
N ALA A 25 -66.01 156.65 40.65
CA ALA A 25 -66.66 155.82 41.66
C ALA A 25 -67.26 154.54 41.05
N ILE A 26 -67.90 154.67 39.88
CA ILE A 26 -68.44 153.53 39.13
C ILE A 26 -67.30 152.64 38.64
N TRP A 27 -66.21 153.20 38.12
CA TRP A 27 -65.03 152.43 37.69
C TRP A 27 -64.40 151.68 38.86
N ARG A 28 -64.16 152.34 40.00
CA ARG A 28 -63.62 151.67 41.21
C ARG A 28 -64.49 150.49 41.65
N ARG A 29 -65.82 150.64 41.58
CA ARG A 29 -66.75 149.57 41.96
C ARG A 29 -66.82 148.45 40.93
N ALA A 30 -66.76 148.78 39.64
CA ALA A 30 -66.68 147.80 38.55
C ALA A 30 -65.40 146.96 38.67
N VAL A 31 -64.23 147.58 38.92
CA VAL A 31 -62.95 146.89 39.13
C VAL A 31 -62.98 146.01 40.38
N ALA A 32 -63.60 146.48 41.47
CA ALA A 32 -63.72 145.66 42.68
C ALA A 32 -64.60 144.41 42.45
N LEU A 33 -65.69 144.53 41.70
CA LEU A 33 -66.58 143.41 41.38
C LEU A 33 -65.95 142.45 40.37
N THR A 34 -65.24 142.94 39.34
CA THR A 34 -64.52 142.08 38.40
C THR A 34 -63.34 141.39 39.08
N ARG A 35 -62.60 142.09 39.94
CA ARG A 35 -61.55 141.48 40.77
C ARG A 35 -62.11 140.38 41.67
N LYS A 36 -63.20 140.65 42.41
CA LYS A 36 -63.85 139.62 43.24
C LYS A 36 -64.40 138.45 42.42
N ARG A 37 -64.90 138.68 41.21
CA ARG A 37 -65.41 137.62 40.32
C ARG A 37 -64.27 136.79 39.72
N VAL A 38 -63.15 137.42 39.38
CA VAL A 38 -61.94 136.75 38.88
C VAL A 38 -61.27 135.94 39.99
N GLU A 39 -61.09 136.52 41.18
CA GLU A 39 -60.57 135.83 42.37
C GLU A 39 -61.48 134.66 42.80
N ALA A 40 -62.80 134.77 42.62
CA ALA A 40 -63.73 133.65 42.85
C ALA A 40 -63.73 132.59 41.73
N SER A 41 -63.33 132.96 40.50
CA SER A 41 -63.29 132.04 39.35
C SER A 41 -61.94 131.34 39.17
N MET A 42 -60.86 131.87 39.75
CA MET A 42 -59.53 131.25 39.81
C MET A 42 -59.14 131.05 41.27
N PRO A 43 -59.59 129.95 41.91
CA PRO A 43 -59.13 129.57 43.22
C PRO A 43 -57.79 128.84 43.04
N LEU A 44 -56.73 129.61 42.87
CA LEU A 44 -55.37 129.11 43.08
C LEU A 44 -54.71 130.09 44.04
N THR A 45 -54.91 129.82 45.32
CA THR A 45 -54.14 130.45 46.39
C THR A 45 -52.64 130.15 46.17
N LEU A 46 -51.74 131.01 46.68
CA LEU A 46 -50.30 130.79 46.57
C LEU A 46 -49.87 129.39 47.10
N GLY A 47 -50.59 128.89 48.11
CA GLY A 47 -50.40 127.55 48.66
C GLY A 47 -50.76 126.42 47.69
N GLU A 48 -51.84 126.56 46.89
CA GLU A 48 -52.21 125.57 45.87
C GLU A 48 -51.25 125.57 44.67
N ILE A 49 -50.71 126.74 44.29
CA ILE A 49 -49.66 126.81 43.26
C ILE A 49 -48.39 126.12 43.76
N GLN A 50 -48.01 126.35 45.01
CA GLN A 50 -46.88 125.64 45.63
C GLN A 50 -47.14 124.14 45.71
N ALA A 51 -48.35 123.72 46.10
CA ALA A 51 -48.74 122.30 46.12
C ALA A 51 -48.70 121.66 44.73
N SER A 52 -49.17 122.34 43.68
CA SER A 52 -49.11 121.84 42.30
C SER A 52 -47.68 121.71 41.78
N LYS A 53 -46.81 122.66 42.14
CA LYS A 53 -45.37 122.63 41.83
C LYS A 53 -44.67 121.48 42.55
N ASP A 54 -45.01 121.26 43.81
CA ASP A 54 -44.44 120.16 44.59
C ASP A 54 -45.02 118.80 44.15
N ALA A 55 -46.28 118.75 43.70
CA ALA A 55 -46.88 117.57 43.06
C ALA A 55 -46.18 117.23 41.74
N LEU A 56 -45.94 118.21 40.86
CA LEU A 56 -45.16 118.04 39.63
C LEU A 56 -43.73 117.55 39.94
N ARG A 57 -43.06 118.15 40.94
CA ARG A 57 -41.74 117.69 41.38
C ARG A 57 -41.79 116.25 41.89
N ALA A 58 -42.83 115.86 42.61
CA ALA A 58 -43.02 114.49 43.07
C ALA A 58 -43.27 113.53 41.90
N GLU A 59 -44.11 113.89 40.93
CA GLU A 59 -44.34 113.09 39.72
C GLU A 59 -43.06 112.90 38.92
N TYR A 60 -42.28 113.97 38.69
CA TYR A 60 -40.98 113.88 38.04
C TYR A 60 -40.00 113.02 38.87
N ALA A 61 -39.94 113.18 40.18
CA ALA A 61 -39.10 112.36 41.05
C ALA A 61 -39.49 110.88 41.00
N MET A 62 -40.80 110.56 40.99
CA MET A 62 -41.30 109.20 40.92
C MET A 62 -41.06 108.56 39.54
N THR A 63 -41.22 109.31 38.45
CA THR A 63 -40.94 108.81 37.09
C THR A 63 -39.46 108.58 36.87
N VAL A 64 -38.60 109.51 37.32
CA VAL A 64 -37.14 109.33 37.32
C VAL A 64 -36.77 108.11 38.15
N ARG A 65 -37.33 107.96 39.37
CA ARG A 65 -37.07 106.78 40.20
C ARG A 65 -37.53 105.48 39.53
N ARG A 66 -38.69 105.48 38.89
CA ARG A 66 -39.22 104.31 38.17
C ARG A 66 -38.33 103.94 36.98
N LEU A 67 -37.85 104.94 36.24
CA LEU A 67 -36.89 104.75 35.15
C LEU A 67 -35.56 104.21 35.68
N GLU A 68 -35.00 104.79 36.74
CA GLU A 68 -33.78 104.28 37.38
C GLU A 68 -33.91 102.82 37.80
N ILE A 69 -35.04 102.43 38.40
CA ILE A 69 -35.31 101.03 38.77
C ILE A 69 -35.38 100.17 37.51
N SER A 70 -36.14 100.57 36.49
CA SER A 70 -36.23 99.80 35.24
C SER A 70 -34.88 99.64 34.53
N VAL A 71 -34.03 100.66 34.54
CA VAL A 71 -32.67 100.62 33.97
C VAL A 71 -31.79 99.70 34.80
N LYS A 72 -31.90 99.72 36.13
CA LYS A 72 -31.20 98.77 37.01
C LYS A 72 -31.64 97.33 36.74
N ASP A 73 -32.95 97.08 36.67
CA ASP A 73 -33.50 95.75 36.38
C ASP A 73 -33.06 95.24 35.01
N LEU A 74 -33.05 96.09 33.98
CA LEU A 74 -32.56 95.74 32.65
C LEU A 74 -31.06 95.47 32.64
N LYS A 75 -30.27 96.28 33.34
CA LYS A 75 -28.82 96.05 33.49
C LYS A 75 -28.55 94.74 34.23
N GLU A 76 -29.31 94.43 35.28
CA GLU A 76 -29.18 93.18 36.02
C GLU A 76 -29.57 91.97 35.15
N LYS A 77 -30.67 92.04 34.40
CA LYS A 77 -31.05 91.00 33.44
C LYS A 77 -29.99 90.80 32.35
N SER A 78 -29.46 91.87 31.78
CA SER A 78 -28.39 91.82 30.78
C SER A 78 -27.11 91.20 31.35
N ALA A 79 -26.73 91.56 32.59
CA ALA A 79 -25.57 90.97 33.26
C ALA A 79 -25.76 89.47 33.53
N ARG A 80 -26.96 89.05 33.96
CA ARG A 80 -27.30 87.63 34.14
C ARG A 80 -27.24 86.85 32.82
N GLN A 81 -27.85 87.39 31.77
CA GLN A 81 -27.81 86.77 30.43
C GLN A 81 -26.39 86.66 29.88
N LEU A 82 -25.55 87.67 30.09
CA LEU A 82 -24.15 87.62 29.67
C LEU A 82 -23.37 86.54 30.45
N ALA A 83 -23.63 86.38 31.74
CA ALA A 83 -23.03 85.32 32.55
C ALA A 83 -23.47 83.92 32.08
N GLU A 84 -24.76 83.73 31.79
CA GLU A 84 -25.32 82.48 31.23
C GLU A 84 -24.74 82.17 29.84
N PHE A 85 -24.66 83.18 28.97
CA PHE A 85 -24.03 83.05 27.65
C PHE A 85 -22.56 82.66 27.77
N ASN A 86 -21.82 83.28 28.69
CA ASN A 86 -20.42 82.93 28.91
C ASN A 86 -20.27 81.49 29.46
N SER A 87 -21.13 81.04 30.37
CA SER A 87 -21.14 79.66 30.88
C SER A 87 -21.39 78.65 29.77
N THR A 88 -22.49 78.84 29.02
CA THR A 88 -22.86 77.96 27.91
C THR A 88 -21.82 77.98 26.79
N HIS A 89 -21.15 79.11 26.56
CA HIS A 89 -20.05 79.19 25.58
C HIS A 89 -18.81 78.42 26.03
N VAL A 90 -18.52 78.37 27.34
CA VAL A 90 -17.44 77.52 27.89
C VAL A 90 -17.79 76.04 27.75
N GLU A 91 -19.03 75.66 28.08
CA GLU A 91 -19.52 74.27 27.91
C GLU A 91 -19.47 73.84 26.44
N MET A 92 -19.94 74.69 25.51
CA MET A 92 -19.83 74.44 24.07
C MET A 92 -18.39 74.22 23.63
N LYS A 93 -17.44 75.02 24.15
CA LYS A 93 -16.01 74.84 23.86
C LYS A 93 -15.46 73.53 24.39
N GLN A 94 -15.89 73.08 25.57
CA GLN A 94 -15.51 71.78 26.12
C GLN A 94 -16.06 70.65 25.25
N LEU A 95 -17.35 70.66 24.93
CA LEU A 95 -17.96 69.65 24.07
C LEU A 95 -17.33 69.61 22.67
N THR A 96 -16.94 70.75 22.10
CA THR A 96 -16.22 70.75 20.81
C THR A 96 -14.85 70.09 20.90
N ARG A 97 -14.12 70.27 22.02
CA ARG A 97 -12.82 69.61 22.23
C ARG A 97 -13.01 68.11 22.41
N GLU A 98 -13.95 67.68 23.24
CA GLU A 98 -14.26 66.27 23.44
C GLU A 98 -14.67 65.60 22.12
N ARG A 99 -15.47 66.28 21.29
CA ARG A 99 -15.82 65.81 19.94
C ARG A 99 -14.57 65.65 19.07
N ASP A 100 -13.67 66.62 19.08
CA ASP A 100 -12.44 66.56 18.27
C ASP A 100 -11.46 65.48 18.74
N GLU A 101 -11.35 65.29 20.06
CA GLU A 101 -10.59 64.19 20.66
C GLU A 101 -11.17 62.83 20.28
N LEU A 102 -12.48 62.63 20.45
CA LEU A 102 -13.17 61.40 20.03
C LEU A 102 -13.07 61.16 18.52
N ALA A 103 -13.13 62.21 17.70
CA ALA A 103 -12.96 62.09 16.25
C ALA A 103 -11.54 61.65 15.88
N ALA A 104 -10.52 62.15 16.58
CA ALA A 104 -9.14 61.73 16.40
C ALA A 104 -8.93 60.26 16.83
N GLU A 105 -9.48 59.86 17.98
CA GLU A 105 -9.44 58.46 18.45
C GLU A 105 -10.13 57.52 17.46
N LEU A 106 -11.30 57.90 16.93
CA LEU A 106 -12.02 57.12 15.92
C LEU A 106 -11.23 57.01 14.61
N ALA A 107 -10.52 58.07 14.20
CA ALA A 107 -9.66 58.02 13.02
C ALA A 107 -8.47 57.08 13.22
N GLU A 108 -7.85 57.10 14.39
CA GLU A 108 -6.76 56.18 14.73
C GLU A 108 -7.26 54.73 14.78
N LEU A 109 -8.42 54.48 15.40
CA LEU A 109 -8.99 53.13 15.46
C LEU A 109 -9.31 52.59 14.07
N ARG A 110 -9.87 53.41 13.18
CA ARG A 110 -10.11 53.03 11.77
C ARG A 110 -8.83 52.72 11.03
N ALA A 111 -7.78 53.52 11.21
CA ALA A 111 -6.48 53.25 10.59
C ALA A 111 -5.87 51.93 11.08
N ARG A 112 -6.03 51.61 12.39
CA ARG A 112 -5.62 50.32 12.95
C ARG A 112 -6.45 49.17 12.36
N ASP A 113 -7.76 49.32 12.25
CA ASP A 113 -8.64 48.30 11.66
C ASP A 113 -8.29 48.04 10.19
N GLU A 114 -8.09 49.09 9.38
CA GLU A 114 -7.63 48.97 7.99
C GLU A 114 -6.27 48.26 7.91
N GLY A 115 -5.33 48.60 8.81
CA GLY A 115 -4.06 47.91 8.93
C GLY A 115 -4.22 46.42 9.25
N LEU A 116 -5.07 46.07 10.22
CA LEU A 116 -5.36 44.69 10.60
C LEU A 116 -6.04 43.91 9.48
N VAL A 117 -6.98 44.52 8.75
CA VAL A 117 -7.63 43.92 7.59
C VAL A 117 -6.60 43.61 6.49
N SER A 118 -5.67 44.54 6.22
CA SER A 118 -4.60 44.31 5.24
C SER A 118 -3.62 43.21 5.66
N GLN A 119 -3.32 43.09 6.96
CA GLN A 119 -2.51 42.00 7.50
C GLN A 119 -3.24 40.66 7.40
N LEU A 120 -4.54 40.65 7.71
CA LEU A 120 -5.36 39.44 7.62
C LEU A 120 -5.49 38.97 6.16
N SER A 121 -5.65 39.88 5.20
CA SER A 121 -5.69 39.53 3.78
C SER A 121 -4.33 39.01 3.30
N GLY A 122 -3.23 39.67 3.67
CA GLY A 122 -1.88 39.20 3.34
C GLY A 122 -1.59 37.82 3.92
N ALA A 123 -1.89 37.59 5.19
CA ALA A 123 -1.76 36.29 5.83
C ALA A 123 -2.67 35.22 5.19
N GLY A 124 -3.86 35.62 4.70
CA GLY A 124 -4.77 34.76 3.95
C GLY A 124 -4.18 34.31 2.61
N GLU A 125 -3.61 35.24 1.85
CA GLU A 125 -2.92 34.95 0.58
C GLU A 125 -1.69 34.04 0.78
N GLU A 126 -0.89 34.30 1.82
CA GLU A 126 0.24 33.45 2.20
C GLU A 126 -0.23 32.03 2.59
N ALA A 127 -1.31 31.92 3.38
CA ALA A 127 -1.88 30.64 3.77
C ALA A 127 -2.42 29.86 2.57
N GLU A 128 -3.07 30.53 1.61
CA GLU A 128 -3.50 29.90 0.35
C GLU A 128 -2.31 29.45 -0.51
N GLY A 129 -1.26 30.26 -0.60
CA GLY A 129 -0.02 29.92 -1.29
C GLY A 129 0.64 28.67 -0.70
N LEU A 130 0.78 28.62 0.63
CA LEU A 130 1.31 27.46 1.34
C LEU A 130 0.41 26.22 1.18
N ARG A 131 -0.92 26.38 1.21
CA ARG A 131 -1.85 25.26 0.96
C ARG A 131 -1.67 24.67 -0.44
N LYS A 132 -1.48 25.50 -1.45
CA LYS A 132 -1.19 25.04 -2.82
C LYS A 132 0.14 24.29 -2.88
N GLN A 133 1.21 24.85 -2.30
CA GLN A 133 2.51 24.18 -2.23
C GLN A 133 2.44 22.82 -1.52
N VAL A 134 1.70 22.72 -0.41
CA VAL A 134 1.49 21.45 0.29
C VAL A 134 0.69 20.46 -0.56
N SER A 135 -0.32 20.93 -1.30
CA SER A 135 -1.08 20.08 -2.22
C SER A 135 -0.19 19.54 -3.34
N ASP A 136 0.61 20.40 -3.98
CA ASP A 136 1.51 20.02 -5.07
C ASP A 136 2.61 19.09 -4.57
N ALA A 137 3.13 19.32 -3.36
CA ALA A 137 4.10 18.43 -2.72
C ALA A 137 3.49 17.05 -2.42
N ARG A 138 2.23 17.00 -1.99
CA ARG A 138 1.52 15.72 -1.78
C ARG A 138 1.34 14.95 -3.07
N THR A 139 0.89 15.60 -4.15
CA THR A 139 0.76 14.93 -5.45
C THR A 139 2.10 14.42 -5.97
N GLN A 140 3.19 15.19 -5.78
CA GLN A 140 4.54 14.72 -6.13
C GLN A 140 4.96 13.50 -5.30
N VAL A 141 4.65 13.47 -4.00
CA VAL A 141 4.93 12.30 -3.16
C VAL A 141 4.14 11.09 -3.65
N ASP A 142 2.84 11.26 -3.96
CA ASP A 142 1.99 10.17 -4.46
C ASP A 142 2.46 9.64 -5.84
N GLU A 143 2.96 10.51 -6.71
CA GLU A 143 3.58 10.10 -7.97
C GLU A 143 4.87 9.30 -7.74
N ARG A 144 5.73 9.76 -6.82
CA ARG A 144 6.97 9.07 -6.48
C ARG A 144 6.75 7.74 -5.77
N THR A 145 5.75 7.63 -4.90
CA THR A 145 5.39 6.35 -4.28
C THR A 145 4.88 5.39 -5.35
N GLY A 146 4.04 5.83 -6.28
CA GLY A 146 3.59 5.01 -7.41
C GLY A 146 4.72 4.59 -8.36
N GLU A 147 5.74 5.44 -8.56
CA GLU A 147 6.96 5.06 -9.30
C GLU A 147 7.80 4.03 -8.54
N LEU A 148 7.94 4.18 -7.23
CA LEU A 148 8.67 3.24 -6.37
C LEU A 148 7.99 1.88 -6.32
N GLU A 149 6.66 1.82 -6.20
CA GLU A 149 5.90 0.56 -6.22
C GLU A 149 6.09 -0.18 -7.56
N LYS A 150 6.08 0.55 -8.69
CA LYS A 150 6.37 -0.04 -10.00
C LYS A 150 7.80 -0.56 -10.08
N LEU A 151 8.76 0.19 -9.55
CA LEU A 151 10.17 -0.22 -9.54
C LEU A 151 10.39 -1.45 -8.64
N GLU A 152 9.68 -1.53 -7.52
CA GLU A 152 9.68 -2.69 -6.62
C GLU A 152 9.11 -3.93 -7.32
N GLN A 153 7.98 -3.81 -8.02
CA GLN A 153 7.42 -4.91 -8.82
C GLN A 153 8.40 -5.40 -9.90
N LEU A 154 9.03 -4.47 -10.62
CA LEU A 154 10.04 -4.82 -11.63
C LEU A 154 11.28 -5.46 -11.01
N TYR A 155 11.69 -5.03 -9.81
CA TYR A 155 12.79 -5.62 -9.08
C TYR A 155 12.47 -7.04 -8.62
N ASP A 156 11.28 -7.26 -8.06
CA ASP A 156 10.80 -8.58 -7.65
C ASP A 156 10.72 -9.53 -8.84
N GLU A 157 10.16 -9.08 -9.97
CA GLU A 157 10.12 -9.87 -11.20
C GLU A 157 11.52 -10.20 -11.70
N ALA A 158 12.44 -9.23 -11.73
CA ALA A 158 13.84 -9.45 -12.12
C ALA A 158 14.57 -10.41 -11.15
N SER A 159 14.29 -10.31 -9.85
CA SER A 159 14.84 -11.17 -8.81
C SER A 159 14.33 -12.62 -8.95
N LEU A 160 13.02 -12.78 -9.17
CA LEU A 160 12.41 -14.08 -9.45
C LEU A 160 12.96 -14.67 -10.74
N ALA A 161 13.05 -13.90 -11.82
CA ALA A 161 13.67 -14.32 -13.06
C ALA A 161 15.12 -14.79 -12.83
N SER A 162 15.93 -14.00 -12.12
CA SER A 162 17.32 -14.36 -11.79
C SER A 162 17.40 -15.67 -11.01
N SER A 163 16.57 -15.84 -9.98
CA SER A 163 16.51 -17.09 -9.21
C SER A 163 16.08 -18.30 -10.06
N SER A 164 15.14 -18.11 -10.99
CA SER A 164 14.76 -19.14 -11.96
C SER A 164 15.94 -19.51 -12.85
N HIS A 165 16.69 -18.53 -13.36
CA HIS A 165 17.90 -18.78 -14.16
C HIS A 165 18.98 -19.50 -13.36
N GLN A 166 19.16 -19.19 -12.07
CA GLN A 166 20.10 -19.91 -11.20
C GLN A 166 19.70 -21.37 -11.00
N ILE A 167 18.40 -21.65 -10.81
CA ILE A 167 17.88 -23.01 -10.71
C ILE A 167 18.09 -23.77 -12.03
N GLU A 168 17.84 -23.12 -13.16
CA GLU A 168 18.07 -23.71 -14.48
C GLU A 168 19.55 -24.01 -14.72
N LEU A 169 20.46 -23.09 -14.37
CA LEU A 169 21.90 -23.33 -14.46
C LEU A 169 22.33 -24.50 -13.58
N ALA A 170 21.88 -24.55 -12.31
CA ALA A 170 22.18 -25.67 -11.42
C ALA A 170 21.61 -27.01 -11.96
N ALA A 171 20.43 -27.00 -12.57
CA ALA A 171 19.86 -28.16 -13.21
C ALA A 171 20.68 -28.61 -14.45
N ARG A 172 21.19 -27.66 -15.24
CA ARG A 172 22.08 -27.94 -16.38
C ARG A 172 23.43 -28.45 -15.95
N ASP A 173 24.01 -27.90 -14.88
CA ASP A 173 25.26 -28.40 -14.32
C ASP A 173 25.09 -29.84 -13.80
N ALA A 174 23.98 -30.14 -13.12
CA ALA A 174 23.67 -31.50 -12.70
C ALA A 174 23.45 -32.46 -13.89
N GLU A 175 22.90 -31.97 -15.02
CA GLU A 175 22.79 -32.74 -16.26
C GLU A 175 24.17 -32.99 -16.89
N ILE A 176 25.04 -31.98 -16.91
CA ILE A 176 26.43 -32.09 -17.37
C ILE A 176 27.20 -33.10 -16.51
N ASP A 177 27.03 -33.09 -15.19
CA ASP A 177 27.66 -34.06 -14.28
C ASP A 177 27.16 -35.50 -14.54
N LYS A 178 25.85 -35.67 -14.76
CA LYS A 178 25.28 -36.97 -15.16
C LYS A 178 25.82 -37.45 -16.49
N LEU A 179 25.91 -36.58 -17.49
CA LEU A 179 26.50 -36.93 -18.79
C LEU A 179 28.00 -37.25 -18.64
N THR A 180 28.73 -36.52 -17.81
CA THR A 180 30.15 -36.73 -17.56
C THR A 180 30.42 -38.07 -16.86
N THR A 181 29.61 -38.41 -15.85
CA THR A 181 29.68 -39.72 -15.16
C THR A 181 29.31 -40.87 -16.09
N ASN A 182 28.28 -40.72 -16.92
CA ASN A 182 27.93 -41.69 -17.96
C ASN A 182 29.06 -41.85 -18.97
N LEU A 183 29.67 -40.76 -19.43
CA LEU A 183 30.80 -40.80 -20.36
C LEU A 183 32.00 -41.51 -19.72
N ALA A 184 32.30 -41.25 -18.44
CA ALA A 184 33.34 -41.95 -17.70
C ALA A 184 33.04 -43.45 -17.57
N ALA A 185 31.79 -43.83 -17.26
CA ALA A 185 31.35 -45.22 -17.21
C ALA A 185 31.49 -45.91 -18.58
N MET A 186 31.04 -45.27 -19.67
CA MET A 186 31.19 -45.79 -21.03
C MET A 186 32.66 -45.91 -21.44
N ARG A 187 33.52 -44.98 -21.04
CA ARG A 187 34.98 -45.08 -21.26
C ARG A 187 35.60 -46.26 -20.51
N ASN A 188 35.17 -46.52 -19.28
CA ASN A 188 35.65 -47.66 -18.50
C ASN A 188 35.15 -48.98 -19.09
N GLN A 189 33.87 -49.06 -19.46
CA GLN A 189 33.32 -50.22 -20.19
C GLN A 189 34.08 -50.48 -21.49
N ARG A 190 34.43 -49.43 -22.25
CA ARG A 190 35.25 -49.59 -23.45
C ARG A 190 36.64 -50.15 -23.13
N LYS A 191 37.31 -49.64 -22.09
CA LYS A 191 38.62 -50.16 -21.66
C LYS A 191 38.54 -51.62 -21.21
N ASP A 192 37.50 -51.99 -20.47
CA ASP A 192 37.31 -53.37 -20.01
C ASP A 192 36.97 -54.30 -21.18
N ALA A 193 36.15 -53.85 -22.14
CA ALA A 193 35.93 -54.57 -23.39
C ALA A 193 37.22 -54.70 -24.22
N ASP A 194 38.02 -53.65 -24.33
CA ASP A 194 39.32 -53.68 -25.02
C ASP A 194 40.29 -54.67 -24.34
N ARG A 195 40.30 -54.73 -23.00
CA ARG A 195 41.06 -55.74 -22.23
C ARG A 195 40.55 -57.16 -22.49
N GLN A 196 39.24 -57.37 -22.47
CA GLN A 196 38.64 -58.67 -22.79
C GLN A 196 38.98 -59.10 -24.22
N VAL A 197 38.95 -58.18 -25.19
CA VAL A 197 39.40 -58.47 -26.56
C VAL A 197 40.87 -58.84 -26.57
N GLN A 198 41.74 -58.12 -25.85
CA GLN A 198 43.16 -58.47 -25.75
C GLN A 198 43.39 -59.84 -25.13
N GLU A 199 42.73 -60.15 -24.01
CA GLU A 199 42.78 -61.46 -23.35
C GLU A 199 42.30 -62.57 -24.30
N LEU A 200 41.13 -62.41 -24.93
CA LEU A 200 40.62 -63.37 -25.91
C LEU A 200 41.54 -63.52 -27.12
N THR A 201 42.21 -62.46 -27.57
CA THR A 201 43.20 -62.57 -28.66
C THR A 201 44.47 -63.30 -28.22
N ALA A 202 44.92 -63.09 -26.97
CA ALA A 202 46.04 -63.79 -26.38
C ALA A 202 45.71 -65.29 -26.16
N ASP A 203 44.52 -65.59 -25.64
CA ASP A 203 44.00 -66.95 -25.46
C ASP A 203 43.84 -67.65 -26.81
N ASN A 204 43.27 -66.99 -27.82
CA ASN A 204 43.21 -67.55 -29.18
C ASN A 204 44.62 -67.83 -29.72
N LYS A 205 45.59 -66.95 -29.50
CA LYS A 205 46.97 -67.18 -29.92
C LYS A 205 47.61 -68.35 -29.18
N ALA A 206 47.43 -68.43 -27.86
CA ALA A 206 47.91 -69.54 -27.05
C ALA A 206 47.26 -70.86 -27.46
N ALA A 207 45.95 -70.87 -27.74
CA ALA A 207 45.24 -72.03 -28.27
C ALA A 207 45.75 -72.44 -29.65
N LEU A 208 46.00 -71.48 -30.56
CA LEU A 208 46.61 -71.76 -31.86
C LEU A 208 48.02 -72.36 -31.72
N ASP A 209 48.83 -71.85 -30.81
CA ASP A 209 50.18 -72.36 -30.56
C ASP A 209 50.14 -73.74 -29.86
N ALA A 210 49.19 -73.98 -28.96
CA ALA A 210 48.91 -75.29 -28.38
C ALA A 210 48.51 -76.30 -29.46
N VAL A 211 47.55 -75.96 -30.34
CA VAL A 211 47.15 -76.78 -31.48
C VAL A 211 48.33 -77.04 -32.42
N LYS A 212 49.21 -76.06 -32.69
CA LYS A 212 50.44 -76.30 -33.46
C LYS A 212 51.36 -77.29 -32.75
N SER A 213 51.53 -77.17 -31.44
CA SER A 213 52.36 -78.08 -30.65
C SER A 213 51.80 -79.51 -30.62
N GLU A 214 50.48 -79.65 -30.48
CA GLU A 214 49.78 -80.93 -30.57
C GLU A 214 49.87 -81.52 -31.98
N ARG A 215 49.74 -80.70 -33.03
CA ARG A 215 49.97 -81.14 -34.41
C ARG A 215 51.41 -81.61 -34.64
N LYS A 216 52.41 -80.94 -34.04
CA LYS A 216 53.80 -81.40 -34.09
C LYS A 216 53.98 -82.73 -33.36
N ARG A 217 53.40 -82.88 -32.16
CA ARG A 217 53.42 -84.14 -31.40
C ARG A 217 52.68 -85.25 -32.15
N ALA A 218 51.55 -84.96 -32.77
CA ALA A 218 50.81 -85.89 -33.61
C ALA A 218 51.66 -86.32 -34.81
N ALA A 219 52.31 -85.38 -35.50
CA ALA A 219 53.25 -85.70 -36.58
C ALA A 219 54.48 -86.50 -36.10
N GLU A 220 54.99 -86.25 -34.89
CA GLU A 220 56.04 -87.08 -34.28
C GLU A 220 55.56 -88.49 -33.94
N LEU A 221 54.32 -88.62 -33.44
CA LEU A 221 53.68 -89.91 -33.17
C LEU A 221 53.38 -90.66 -34.47
N GLU A 222 52.92 -89.98 -35.51
CA GLU A 222 52.75 -90.52 -36.87
C GLU A 222 54.09 -91.04 -37.40
N ARG A 223 55.18 -90.27 -37.30
CA ARG A 223 56.52 -90.75 -37.68
C ARG A 223 56.99 -91.96 -36.86
N LYS A 224 56.65 -92.02 -35.58
CA LYS A 224 56.95 -93.21 -34.74
C LYS A 224 56.11 -94.40 -35.16
N LEU A 225 54.84 -94.19 -35.51
CA LEU A 225 53.95 -95.20 -36.07
C LEU A 225 54.49 -95.70 -37.40
N ASP A 226 54.86 -94.81 -38.32
CA ASP A 226 55.51 -95.17 -39.59
C ASP A 226 56.81 -95.94 -39.37
N GLY A 227 57.62 -95.54 -38.37
CA GLY A 227 58.82 -96.27 -37.98
C GLY A 227 58.52 -97.65 -37.36
N MET A 228 57.44 -97.78 -36.57
CA MET A 228 56.98 -99.09 -36.07
C MET A 228 56.40 -99.94 -37.20
N ILE A 229 55.69 -99.34 -38.16
CA ILE A 229 55.17 -100.00 -39.35
C ILE A 229 56.33 -100.49 -40.22
N SER A 230 57.39 -99.70 -40.40
CA SER A 230 58.58 -100.15 -41.13
C SER A 230 59.32 -101.25 -40.37
N GLN A 231 59.39 -101.18 -39.04
CA GLN A 231 59.94 -102.28 -38.23
C GLN A 231 59.09 -103.55 -38.33
N ILE A 232 57.76 -103.43 -38.35
CA ILE A 232 56.84 -104.55 -38.58
C ILE A 232 57.06 -105.08 -40.00
N ALA A 233 57.15 -104.23 -41.03
CA ALA A 233 57.42 -104.64 -42.39
C ALA A 233 58.79 -105.33 -42.53
N ASP A 234 59.85 -104.84 -41.86
CA ASP A 234 61.16 -105.50 -41.81
C ASP A 234 61.10 -106.85 -41.07
N LEU A 235 60.28 -106.96 -40.02
CA LEU A 235 60.04 -108.21 -39.30
C LEU A 235 59.19 -109.19 -40.10
N GLU A 236 58.19 -108.71 -40.83
CA GLU A 236 57.37 -109.44 -41.78
C GLU A 236 58.22 -109.91 -42.94
N GLU A 237 59.11 -109.09 -43.50
CA GLU A 237 60.04 -109.50 -44.55
C GLU A 237 61.07 -110.50 -44.03
N ARG A 238 61.54 -110.37 -42.78
CA ARG A 238 62.37 -111.41 -42.13
C ARG A 238 61.59 -112.70 -41.90
N LEU A 239 60.31 -112.62 -41.54
CA LEU A 239 59.41 -113.77 -41.44
C LEU A 239 59.18 -114.40 -42.80
N GLU A 240 58.92 -113.61 -43.85
CA GLU A 240 58.74 -114.06 -45.21
C GLU A 240 60.01 -114.70 -45.77
N ARG A 241 61.20 -114.17 -45.44
CA ARG A 241 62.47 -114.83 -45.75
C ARG A 241 62.63 -116.16 -44.99
N ARG A 242 62.24 -116.23 -43.71
CA ARG A 242 62.21 -117.49 -42.93
C ARG A 242 61.19 -118.50 -43.46
N GLU A 243 60.03 -118.04 -43.91
CA GLU A 243 58.99 -118.84 -44.54
C GLU A 243 59.42 -119.33 -45.93
N ASN A 244 60.14 -118.49 -46.68
CA ASN A 244 60.74 -118.86 -47.97
C ASN A 244 61.95 -119.80 -47.81
N GLU A 245 62.68 -119.74 -46.69
CA GLU A 245 63.68 -120.74 -46.33
C GLU A 245 63.01 -122.08 -45.92
N LEU A 246 61.87 -122.04 -45.23
CA LEU A 246 61.06 -123.23 -44.93
C LEU A 246 60.42 -123.84 -46.17
N SER A 247 60.01 -123.04 -47.16
CA SER A 247 59.49 -123.54 -48.44
C SER A 247 60.60 -124.15 -49.31
N ARG A 248 61.79 -123.53 -49.36
CA ARG A 248 62.97 -124.10 -50.05
C ARG A 248 63.53 -125.36 -49.38
N LEU A 249 63.38 -125.50 -48.06
CA LEU A 249 63.70 -126.74 -47.33
C LEU A 249 62.59 -127.81 -47.44
N ARG A 250 61.39 -127.45 -47.89
CA ARG A 250 60.33 -128.41 -48.27
C ARG A 250 60.44 -128.88 -49.71
N GLU A 251 61.05 -128.09 -50.61
CA GLU A 251 61.26 -128.49 -52.01
C GLU A 251 62.48 -129.40 -52.27
N SER A 252 63.40 -129.58 -51.30
CA SER A 252 64.63 -130.38 -51.49
C SER A 252 64.66 -131.76 -50.81
N ALA A 253 63.51 -132.28 -50.36
CA ALA A 253 63.34 -133.67 -49.92
C ALA A 253 61.93 -134.13 -50.29
N GLY A 254 61.84 -135.01 -51.29
CA GLY A 254 60.60 -135.36 -51.98
C GLY A 254 59.68 -136.33 -51.24
N GLY A 255 58.60 -136.67 -51.92
CA GLY A 255 57.68 -137.73 -51.50
C GLY A 255 56.23 -137.38 -51.82
N ASP A 256 55.69 -138.12 -52.77
CA ASP A 256 54.36 -138.11 -53.38
C ASP A 256 53.16 -138.39 -52.43
N ASP A 257 51.97 -138.10 -52.96
CA ASP A 257 50.60 -138.55 -52.61
C ASP A 257 49.80 -137.99 -51.42
N GLY A 258 48.54 -137.64 -51.70
CA GLY A 258 47.43 -137.74 -50.73
C GLY A 258 46.35 -136.64 -50.69
N GLU A 259 45.48 -136.60 -51.70
CA GLU A 259 44.00 -136.58 -51.62
C GLU A 259 43.17 -135.73 -50.60
N LEU A 260 42.05 -135.20 -51.13
CA LEU A 260 40.77 -134.80 -50.49
C LEU A 260 40.78 -133.50 -49.66
N ASP A 261 39.70 -132.73 -49.50
CA ASP A 261 38.39 -132.52 -50.11
C ASP A 261 37.77 -131.43 -49.21
N ALA A 262 36.75 -130.75 -49.72
CA ALA A 262 35.58 -130.28 -48.99
C ALA A 262 35.74 -129.47 -47.67
N GLN A 263 35.30 -128.20 -47.59
CA GLN A 263 33.90 -127.73 -47.71
C GLN A 263 33.43 -127.21 -46.34
N LYS A 264 32.92 -125.97 -46.36
CA LYS A 264 31.74 -125.47 -45.62
C LYS A 264 31.80 -125.45 -44.09
N ASP A 265 31.57 -124.26 -43.56
CA ASP A 265 30.28 -123.89 -42.93
C ASP A 265 30.39 -124.32 -41.44
N ASP A 266 29.80 -123.67 -40.47
CA ASP A 266 28.81 -122.63 -40.47
C ASP A 266 28.75 -122.11 -39.02
N ASP A 267 27.82 -121.19 -38.85
CA ASP A 267 26.97 -121.08 -37.68
C ASP A 267 27.42 -120.26 -36.48
N ALA A 268 26.51 -119.59 -35.79
CA ALA A 268 25.26 -118.92 -36.13
C ALA A 268 24.71 -118.36 -34.81
N ALA A 269 23.72 -117.49 -34.99
CA ALA A 269 22.50 -117.42 -34.19
C ALA A 269 22.52 -116.68 -32.84
N GLY A 270 21.54 -115.77 -32.73
CA GLY A 270 20.98 -115.34 -31.44
C GLY A 270 20.40 -113.92 -31.46
N ARG A 271 19.49 -113.57 -32.37
CA ARG A 271 18.04 -113.39 -32.10
C ARG A 271 17.68 -112.52 -30.89
N ARG A 272 17.00 -111.38 -31.13
CA ARG A 272 15.73 -110.97 -30.48
C ARG A 272 15.11 -109.71 -31.11
N LYS A 273 13.86 -109.87 -31.54
CA LYS A 273 12.90 -108.84 -32.01
C LYS A 273 12.34 -108.03 -30.84
N GLY A 274 12.06 -106.74 -31.09
CA GLY A 274 10.79 -106.09 -30.73
C GLY A 274 10.64 -105.47 -29.33
N LYS A 275 10.64 -104.12 -29.29
CA LYS A 275 10.04 -103.14 -28.34
C LYS A 275 11.06 -102.08 -27.90
N ALA A 276 11.25 -101.02 -28.69
CA ALA A 276 12.01 -99.83 -28.25
C ALA A 276 11.50 -98.49 -28.80
N SER A 277 10.68 -98.44 -29.85
CA SER A 277 10.30 -97.16 -30.48
C SER A 277 9.19 -96.37 -29.79
N THR A 278 8.39 -96.95 -28.88
CA THR A 278 7.22 -96.25 -28.31
C THR A 278 7.47 -95.53 -26.97
N LYS A 279 8.67 -95.64 -26.38
CA LYS A 279 9.02 -94.89 -25.14
C LYS A 279 9.74 -93.58 -25.47
N GLU A 280 10.68 -93.62 -26.39
CA GLU A 280 11.45 -92.43 -26.81
C GLU A 280 10.59 -91.43 -27.58
N GLU A 281 9.63 -91.88 -28.39
CA GLU A 281 8.67 -90.97 -29.06
C GLU A 281 7.73 -90.29 -28.06
N LYS A 282 7.24 -91.01 -27.04
CA LYS A 282 6.40 -90.44 -25.98
C LYS A 282 7.17 -89.49 -25.07
N GLU A 283 8.46 -89.74 -24.84
CA GLU A 283 9.33 -88.82 -24.08
C GLU A 283 9.69 -87.57 -24.91
N ARG A 284 9.94 -87.71 -26.21
CA ARG A 284 10.15 -86.58 -27.12
C ARG A 284 8.89 -85.72 -27.30
N GLU A 285 7.70 -86.33 -27.32
CA GLU A 285 6.42 -85.63 -27.35
C GLU A 285 6.16 -84.88 -26.04
N ARG A 286 6.40 -85.51 -24.88
CA ARG A 286 6.31 -84.86 -23.56
C ARG A 286 7.29 -83.69 -23.40
N LEU A 287 8.50 -83.80 -23.96
CA LEU A 287 9.50 -82.73 -23.94
C LEU A 287 9.13 -81.59 -24.89
N ARG A 288 8.54 -81.88 -26.06
CA ARG A 288 7.99 -80.87 -26.99
C ARG A 288 6.80 -80.12 -26.40
N ASP A 289 5.88 -80.82 -25.74
CA ASP A 289 4.75 -80.20 -25.04
C ASP A 289 5.19 -79.31 -23.87
N ARG A 290 6.29 -79.67 -23.20
CA ARG A 290 6.84 -78.86 -22.12
C ARG A 290 7.55 -77.61 -22.63
N LEU A 291 8.24 -77.70 -23.78
CA LEU A 291 8.83 -76.54 -24.44
C LEU A 291 7.77 -75.55 -24.91
N THR A 292 6.66 -76.02 -25.51
CA THR A 292 5.57 -75.13 -25.98
C THR A 292 4.79 -74.49 -24.83
N LYS A 293 4.62 -75.18 -23.69
CA LYS A 293 4.06 -74.59 -22.46
C LYS A 293 4.97 -73.51 -21.88
N LEU A 294 6.27 -73.77 -21.79
CA LEU A 294 7.26 -72.79 -21.29
C LEU A 294 7.43 -71.57 -22.20
N THR A 295 7.28 -71.72 -23.53
CA THR A 295 7.29 -70.56 -24.44
C THR A 295 6.03 -69.70 -24.29
N ARG A 296 4.86 -70.32 -24.07
CA ARG A 296 3.60 -69.61 -23.79
C ARG A 296 3.63 -68.88 -22.45
N GLU A 297 4.24 -69.49 -21.42
CA GLU A 297 4.42 -68.85 -20.11
C GLU A 297 5.41 -67.67 -20.20
N ASN A 298 6.52 -67.82 -20.92
CA ASN A 298 7.45 -66.71 -21.16
C ASN A 298 6.79 -65.55 -21.92
N LYS A 299 5.95 -65.85 -22.92
CA LYS A 299 5.18 -64.82 -23.63
C LYS A 299 4.18 -64.11 -22.70
N ARG A 300 3.45 -64.87 -21.87
CA ARG A 300 2.51 -64.32 -20.87
C ARG A 300 3.19 -63.51 -19.76
N LEU A 301 4.40 -63.89 -19.36
CA LEU A 301 5.19 -63.15 -18.37
C LEU A 301 5.73 -61.84 -18.95
N ARG A 302 6.19 -61.85 -20.21
CA ARG A 302 6.56 -60.64 -20.94
C ARG A 302 5.37 -59.67 -21.10
N GLU A 303 4.20 -60.17 -21.45
CA GLU A 303 2.97 -59.36 -21.54
C GLU A 303 2.53 -58.81 -20.16
N ARG A 304 2.71 -59.58 -19.08
CA ARG A 304 2.47 -59.10 -17.70
C ARG A 304 3.44 -58.01 -17.27
N VAL A 305 4.71 -58.10 -17.63
CA VAL A 305 5.73 -57.08 -17.33
C VAL A 305 5.46 -55.79 -18.11
N VAL A 306 5.08 -55.88 -19.39
CA VAL A 306 4.68 -54.72 -20.20
C VAL A 306 3.41 -54.06 -19.65
N ARG A 307 2.42 -54.85 -19.23
CA ARG A 307 1.18 -54.32 -18.63
C ARG A 307 1.39 -53.69 -17.25
N LYS A 308 2.33 -54.21 -16.44
CA LYS A 308 2.67 -53.65 -15.13
C LYS A 308 3.60 -52.43 -15.23
N GLY A 309 4.44 -52.35 -16.27
CA GLY A 309 5.30 -51.19 -16.55
C GLY A 309 4.57 -50.00 -17.18
N GLY A 310 3.51 -50.22 -17.95
CA GLY A 310 2.74 -49.16 -18.60
C GLY A 310 1.67 -48.46 -17.73
N GLY A 311 1.30 -49.04 -16.59
CA GLY A 311 0.24 -48.52 -15.72
C GLY A 311 0.68 -47.52 -14.64
N ALA A 312 1.96 -47.54 -14.23
CA ALA A 312 2.45 -46.68 -13.15
C ALA A 312 2.78 -45.23 -13.58
N ALA A 313 2.89 -44.97 -14.88
CA ALA A 313 3.30 -43.66 -15.40
C ALA A 313 2.14 -42.70 -15.73
N LYS A 314 0.88 -43.13 -15.63
CA LYS A 314 -0.29 -42.33 -16.04
C LYS A 314 -1.20 -41.85 -14.89
N ASP A 315 -0.95 -42.27 -13.66
CA ASP A 315 -1.80 -41.93 -12.50
C ASP A 315 -1.20 -40.87 -11.55
N ALA A 316 0.05 -40.45 -11.77
CA ALA A 316 0.72 -39.45 -10.94
C ALA A 316 0.28 -38.00 -11.21
N GLY A 317 -0.52 -37.75 -12.25
CA GLY A 317 -0.87 -36.40 -12.69
C GLY A 317 -2.25 -35.89 -12.25
N ARG A 318 -3.10 -36.73 -11.63
CA ARG A 318 -4.53 -36.39 -11.42
C ARG A 318 -4.97 -36.24 -9.96
N SER A 319 -4.10 -36.55 -8.99
CA SER A 319 -4.43 -36.48 -7.54
C SER A 319 -3.82 -35.29 -6.80
N ALA A 320 -3.07 -34.42 -7.48
CA ALA A 320 -2.41 -33.28 -6.85
C ALA A 320 -3.34 -32.24 -6.19
N PRO A 321 -4.53 -31.90 -6.73
CA PRO A 321 -5.41 -30.91 -6.11
C PRO A 321 -6.20 -31.48 -4.91
N ASP A 322 -6.64 -32.74 -4.97
CA ASP A 322 -7.41 -33.37 -3.89
C ASP A 322 -6.52 -33.63 -2.66
N ASP A 323 -5.26 -33.99 -2.86
CA ASP A 323 -4.29 -34.14 -1.77
C ASP A 323 -3.93 -32.79 -1.10
N ALA A 324 -4.00 -31.67 -1.82
CA ALA A 324 -3.77 -30.35 -1.25
C ALA A 324 -4.95 -29.91 -0.36
N LEU A 325 -6.19 -30.15 -0.81
CA LEU A 325 -7.40 -29.87 -0.05
C LEU A 325 -7.51 -30.76 1.19
N LEU A 326 -7.15 -32.04 1.09
CA LEU A 326 -7.15 -32.96 2.22
C LEU A 326 -6.09 -32.54 3.27
N ARG A 327 -4.90 -32.11 2.83
CA ARG A 327 -3.87 -31.57 3.74
C ARG A 327 -4.37 -30.32 4.47
N GLU A 328 -5.05 -29.41 3.77
CA GLU A 328 -5.60 -28.20 4.38
C GLU A 328 -6.67 -28.50 5.44
N GLN A 329 -7.58 -29.44 5.14
CA GLN A 329 -8.61 -29.90 6.09
C GLN A 329 -8.01 -30.57 7.33
N ILE A 330 -6.96 -31.39 7.16
CA ILE A 330 -6.25 -32.03 8.27
C ILE A 330 -5.57 -30.97 9.15
N HIS A 331 -4.94 -29.95 8.55
CA HIS A 331 -4.30 -28.88 9.31
C HIS A 331 -5.31 -28.01 10.08
N GLN A 332 -6.50 -27.79 9.53
CA GLN A 332 -7.57 -27.05 10.20
C GLN A 332 -8.16 -27.84 11.37
N LEU A 333 -8.42 -29.13 11.19
CA LEU A 333 -8.92 -30.01 12.24
C LEU A 333 -7.88 -30.15 13.38
N ALA A 334 -6.60 -30.30 13.04
CA ALA A 334 -5.52 -30.36 14.03
C ALA A 334 -5.41 -29.07 14.85
N ALA A 335 -5.58 -27.89 14.22
CA ALA A 335 -5.57 -26.61 14.94
C ALA A 335 -6.76 -26.46 15.91
N GLU A 336 -7.94 -26.95 15.53
CA GLU A 336 -9.13 -26.93 16.37
C GLU A 336 -9.01 -27.89 17.57
N VAL A 337 -8.46 -29.09 17.36
CA VAL A 337 -8.16 -30.04 18.45
C VAL A 337 -7.16 -29.43 19.43
N VAL A 338 -6.07 -28.82 18.94
CA VAL A 338 -5.06 -28.15 19.78
C VAL A 338 -5.67 -26.99 20.58
N LYS A 339 -6.62 -26.25 20.00
CA LYS A 339 -7.36 -25.21 20.71
C LYS A 339 -8.26 -25.78 21.81
N MET A 340 -8.98 -26.87 21.53
CA MET A 340 -9.82 -27.52 22.54
C MET A 340 -8.99 -28.13 23.67
N THR A 341 -7.84 -28.73 23.38
CA THR A 341 -6.93 -29.23 24.41
C THR A 341 -6.34 -28.09 25.25
N ALA A 342 -5.97 -26.97 24.64
CA ALA A 342 -5.50 -25.79 25.36
C ALA A 342 -6.58 -25.19 26.28
N ALA A 343 -7.85 -25.21 25.87
CA ALA A 343 -8.97 -24.75 26.69
C ALA A 343 -9.28 -25.71 27.86
N LEU A 344 -9.06 -27.01 27.70
CA LEU A 344 -9.26 -28.02 28.74
C LEU A 344 -8.10 -28.09 29.75
N GLU A 345 -6.86 -27.84 29.31
CA GLU A 345 -5.66 -27.89 30.16
C GLU A 345 -5.42 -26.59 30.96
N GLY A 346 -6.10 -25.48 30.64
CA GLY A 346 -6.02 -24.23 31.38
C GLY A 346 -4.74 -23.40 31.10
N PRO A 347 -4.49 -22.33 31.87
CA PRO A 347 -3.46 -21.33 31.56
C PRO A 347 -2.01 -21.84 31.66
N ASP A 348 -1.78 -22.98 32.31
CA ASP A 348 -0.45 -23.59 32.48
C ASP A 348 -0.17 -24.73 31.46
N SER A 349 -0.95 -24.83 30.38
CA SER A 349 -0.79 -25.93 29.42
C SER A 349 0.56 -25.88 28.68
N PRO A 350 1.27 -27.03 28.53
CA PRO A 350 2.52 -27.10 27.79
C PRO A 350 2.34 -26.72 26.31
N VAL A 351 1.11 -26.83 25.79
CA VAL A 351 0.72 -26.42 24.43
C VAL A 351 0.84 -24.90 24.25
N LEU A 352 0.37 -24.10 25.21
CA LEU A 352 0.51 -22.64 25.17
C LEU A 352 1.98 -22.22 25.22
N LYS A 353 2.80 -22.92 26.02
CA LYS A 353 4.24 -22.68 26.10
C LYS A 353 4.97 -23.01 24.79
N ALA A 354 4.55 -24.07 24.10
CA ALA A 354 5.09 -24.43 22.79
C ALA A 354 4.64 -23.47 21.67
N LEU A 355 3.45 -22.86 21.78
CA LEU A 355 2.96 -21.85 20.84
C LEU A 355 3.63 -20.47 21.02
N GLN A 356 4.11 -20.18 22.24
CA GLN A 356 4.86 -18.95 22.58
C GLN A 356 6.36 -19.07 22.28
N ALA A 357 6.88 -20.29 22.07
CA ALA A 357 8.26 -20.47 21.64
C ALA A 357 8.40 -19.95 20.19
N PRO A 358 9.29 -18.98 19.91
CA PRO A 358 9.52 -18.53 18.56
C PRO A 358 10.10 -19.69 17.76
N GLY A 359 9.35 -20.17 16.77
CA GLY A 359 9.86 -21.14 15.81
C GLY A 359 11.05 -20.53 15.10
N GLY A 360 12.24 -21.10 15.28
CA GLY A 360 13.44 -20.75 14.53
C GLY A 360 13.22 -21.04 13.05
N GLY A 361 12.82 -20.02 12.30
CA GLY A 361 12.61 -20.06 10.87
C GLY A 361 12.53 -18.63 10.37
N GLU A 362 13.59 -18.23 9.66
CA GLU A 362 13.89 -16.89 9.18
C GLU A 362 12.69 -16.19 8.51
N GLU A 363 12.52 -14.91 8.86
CA GLU A 363 11.64 -13.94 8.22
C GLU A 363 12.03 -13.72 6.75
N GLN A 364 11.52 -14.55 5.84
CA GLN A 364 11.57 -14.25 4.40
C GLN A 364 10.29 -14.72 3.69
N SER A 365 9.58 -13.73 3.14
CA SER A 365 8.50 -13.79 2.14
C SER A 365 7.13 -14.33 2.60
N ALA A 366 6.21 -13.39 2.86
CA ALA A 366 4.85 -13.61 3.35
C ALA A 366 3.79 -13.87 2.26
N ALA A 367 4.16 -14.17 1.01
CA ALA A 367 3.18 -14.19 -0.09
C ALA A 367 2.78 -15.58 -0.63
N ALA A 368 3.46 -16.69 -0.30
CA ALA A 368 3.15 -17.97 -0.97
C ALA A 368 3.51 -19.26 -0.21
N ARG A 369 3.46 -19.29 1.13
CA ARG A 369 3.54 -20.55 1.89
C ARG A 369 2.21 -20.86 2.60
N PRO A 370 1.76 -22.12 2.61
CA PRO A 370 0.57 -22.52 3.36
C PRO A 370 0.80 -22.19 4.84
N GLN A 371 -0.11 -21.43 5.43
CA GLN A 371 -0.04 -20.95 6.82
C GLN A 371 0.34 -22.08 7.79
N SER A 372 1.34 -21.85 8.65
CA SER A 372 1.79 -22.88 9.59
C SER A 372 0.68 -23.24 10.60
N LEU A 373 0.74 -24.45 11.16
CA LEU A 373 -0.22 -24.90 12.17
C LEU A 373 -0.26 -23.94 13.38
N ALA A 374 0.90 -23.44 13.80
CA ALA A 374 1.02 -22.53 14.95
C ALA A 374 0.35 -21.16 14.68
N ASP A 375 0.45 -20.66 13.45
CA ASP A 375 -0.18 -19.40 13.06
C ASP A 375 -1.71 -19.54 13.00
N ARG A 376 -2.22 -20.69 12.52
CA ARG A 376 -3.67 -20.98 12.52
C ARG A 376 -4.23 -21.11 13.94
N VAL A 377 -3.51 -21.75 14.85
CA VAL A 377 -3.91 -21.85 16.26
C VAL A 377 -3.94 -20.46 16.92
N ARG A 378 -2.94 -19.61 16.67
CA ARG A 378 -2.93 -18.22 17.15
C ARG A 378 -4.09 -17.39 16.58
N ALA A 379 -4.37 -17.49 15.29
CA ALA A 379 -5.50 -16.80 14.65
C ALA A 379 -6.85 -17.23 15.24
N LEU A 380 -7.04 -18.52 15.53
CA LEU A 380 -8.26 -19.04 16.15
C LEU A 380 -8.40 -18.63 17.62
N GLN A 381 -7.30 -18.45 18.37
CA GLN A 381 -7.33 -17.92 19.74
C GLN A 381 -7.72 -16.44 19.76
N ALA A 382 -7.10 -15.63 18.90
CA ALA A 382 -7.41 -14.20 18.76
C ALA A 382 -8.87 -13.94 18.34
N ALA A 383 -9.47 -14.83 17.54
CA ALA A 383 -10.88 -14.75 17.17
C ALA A 383 -11.86 -15.11 18.31
N SER A 384 -11.39 -15.84 19.34
CA SER A 384 -12.22 -16.23 20.50
C SER A 384 -12.04 -15.37 21.75
N GLU A 385 -11.06 -14.48 21.78
CA GLU A 385 -10.94 -13.48 22.85
C GLU A 385 -11.93 -12.33 22.58
N PRO A 386 -12.88 -12.05 23.50
CA PRO A 386 -13.77 -10.91 23.34
C PRO A 386 -12.93 -9.63 23.41
N LYS A 387 -12.95 -8.83 22.33
CA LYS A 387 -12.40 -7.46 22.33
C LYS A 387 -13.02 -6.69 23.49
N LYS A 388 -12.21 -6.39 24.50
CA LYS A 388 -12.57 -5.53 25.63
C LYS A 388 -12.56 -4.07 25.21
#